data_AF-A0A7C8JLU9-F1
#
_entry.id   AF-A0A7C8JLU9-F1
#
_cell.length_a   1.000
_cell.length_b   1.000
_cell.length_c   1.000
_cell.angle_alpha   90.00
_cell.angle_beta   90.00
_cell.angle_gamma   90.00
#
_symmetry.space_group_name_H-M   'P 1'
#
loop_
_entity.id
_entity.type
_entity.pdbx_description
1 polymer ?
#
loop_
_entity_poly.entity_id
_entity_poly.type
_entity_poly.pdbx_seq_one_letter_code
_entity_poly.pdbx_strand_id
1 'polypeptide(L)'
;MAAVIFSDVPPLGLGASPGSFGITKGSSDGTDDLRLEIKSLGTLQAIYDAQRIEVMGFAMYYDAYEANSSQITLGAVDTEKYEAPIVTYTQRTQREPIVFENLRTTIVIGDSNIRFPDSLRESVLLALNATSSGLEWYVNCETAEKLNFSLDFEFDDHVNITLTAKDLIGRVEERVGAQEDLGCKVFLDTLEDDGEFIPENAAAMYLGIPFMRVAYVWVDYQNNQTSVAKAKQRVANSNIVKIEKGGIKATLEKDNVGRGPIGNGTEEEPPSEVSDEHEPEDENNKLPIAAIAGGLVGGIAVLGVIGYLLFVWWKKKRQQLPEIPPVPMGQQLPEIPPVPMEELGGHEKFELDPGHKRSELPDVGQEGYHRELPADYEQPRELPGQPTLAELT
;
A
#
# COMPACT_ATOMS: atom_id res chain seq x y z
N MET A 1 -19.47 -4.57 2.87
CA MET A 1 -18.63 -3.53 2.23
C MET A 1 -18.58 -3.78 0.71
N ALA A 2 -19.25 -2.98 -0.11
CA ALA A 2 -19.15 -3.12 -1.57
C ALA A 2 -17.95 -2.33 -2.11
N ALA A 3 -16.86 -3.02 -2.49
CA ALA A 3 -15.79 -2.41 -3.27
C ALA A 3 -16.34 -2.05 -4.65
N VAL A 4 -16.34 -0.76 -4.98
CA VAL A 4 -16.75 -0.26 -6.30
C VAL A 4 -15.50 0.22 -6.99
N ILE A 5 -15.03 -0.53 -7.99
CA ILE A 5 -14.03 -0.03 -8.93
C ILE A 5 -14.78 0.84 -9.93
N PHE A 6 -14.54 2.14 -10.03
CA PHE A 6 -15.10 2.90 -11.15
C PHE A 6 -14.50 2.40 -12.46
N SER A 7 -15.36 1.88 -13.33
CA SER A 7 -15.08 1.56 -14.72
C SER A 7 -15.84 2.55 -15.61
N ASP A 8 -15.52 3.83 -15.45
CA ASP A 8 -15.54 4.79 -16.56
C ASP A 8 -14.09 4.87 -17.06
N VAL A 9 -13.56 3.75 -17.57
CA VAL A 9 -12.11 3.49 -17.79
C VAL A 9 -11.41 4.66 -18.51
N PRO A 10 -10.55 5.44 -17.82
CA PRO A 10 -9.37 6.02 -18.44
C PRO A 10 -8.25 4.94 -18.42
N PRO A 11 -7.30 4.97 -19.35
CA PRO A 11 -6.29 3.92 -19.50
C PRO A 11 -5.43 3.72 -18.24
N LEU A 12 -5.50 2.54 -17.61
CA LEU A 12 -4.42 2.08 -16.73
C LEU A 12 -3.30 1.50 -17.60
N GLY A 13 -2.39 2.39 -17.98
CA GLY A 13 -1.17 2.06 -18.70
C GLY A 13 -0.15 1.40 -17.78
N LEU A 14 0.10 0.11 -17.97
CA LEU A 14 1.45 -0.43 -17.78
C LEU A 14 2.34 0.21 -18.87
N GLY A 15 2.78 1.45 -18.61
CA GLY A 15 3.71 2.21 -19.44
C GLY A 15 3.09 3.14 -20.49
N ALA A 16 2.51 4.27 -20.07
CA ALA A 16 2.63 5.59 -20.71
C ALA A 16 1.65 6.58 -20.03
N SER A 17 2.18 7.66 -19.46
CA SER A 17 1.39 8.81 -18.99
C SER A 17 0.63 9.43 -20.17
N PRO A 18 -0.70 9.65 -20.08
CA PRO A 18 -1.44 10.42 -21.07
C PRO A 18 -1.28 11.92 -20.81
N GLY A 19 -0.03 12.41 -20.80
CA GLY A 19 0.30 13.84 -20.72
C GLY A 19 0.53 14.51 -22.07
N SER A 20 0.42 13.81 -23.21
CA SER A 20 0.76 14.38 -24.53
C SER A 20 -0.20 14.07 -25.69
N PHE A 21 -1.46 13.72 -25.41
CA PHE A 21 -2.47 13.67 -26.47
C PHE A 21 -3.28 14.96 -26.52
N GLY A 22 -2.75 15.93 -27.26
CA GLY A 22 -3.54 17.07 -27.72
C GLY A 22 -4.70 16.55 -28.56
N ILE A 23 -5.92 16.80 -28.10
CA ILE A 23 -7.13 16.67 -28.92
C ILE A 23 -7.00 17.70 -30.04
N THR A 24 -6.55 17.28 -31.23
CA THR A 24 -6.76 18.08 -32.43
C THR A 24 -8.24 17.98 -32.78
N LYS A 25 -8.94 19.11 -32.69
CA LYS A 25 -10.30 19.25 -33.22
C LYS A 25 -10.31 18.80 -34.68
N GLY A 26 -10.97 17.67 -34.94
CA GLY A 26 -11.26 17.19 -36.29
C GLY A 26 -12.00 18.27 -37.08
N SER A 27 -11.49 18.50 -38.30
CA SER A 27 -12.02 19.42 -39.29
C SER A 27 -13.50 19.16 -39.59
N SER A 28 -14.25 20.22 -39.92
CA SER A 28 -15.70 20.19 -40.19
C SER A 28 -16.09 19.59 -41.54
N ASP A 29 -15.14 19.02 -42.30
CA ASP A 29 -15.42 18.40 -43.57
C ASP A 29 -15.82 16.94 -43.32
N GLY A 30 -17.13 16.69 -43.38
CA GLY A 30 -17.82 15.46 -42.99
C GLY A 30 -17.52 14.22 -43.83
N THR A 31 -16.24 13.90 -44.02
CA THR A 31 -15.73 12.65 -44.58
C THR A 31 -14.39 12.36 -43.95
N ASP A 32 -14.40 11.70 -42.78
CA ASP A 32 -13.47 10.63 -42.46
C ASP A 32 -13.89 9.98 -41.15
N ASP A 33 -14.16 8.68 -41.25
CA ASP A 33 -14.58 7.77 -40.20
C ASP A 33 -13.37 7.47 -39.28
N LEU A 34 -12.97 8.47 -38.49
CA LEU A 34 -11.95 8.31 -37.44
C LEU A 34 -12.60 7.71 -36.19
N ARG A 35 -12.87 6.40 -36.27
CA ARG A 35 -13.01 5.55 -35.10
C ARG A 35 -11.67 5.52 -34.35
N LEU A 36 -11.48 6.47 -33.44
CA LEU A 36 -10.46 6.40 -32.40
C LEU A 36 -10.97 5.41 -31.34
N GLU A 37 -10.88 4.12 -31.67
CA GLU A 37 -11.16 3.04 -30.72
C GLU A 37 -9.95 2.92 -29.79
N ILE A 38 -10.17 3.19 -28.51
CA ILE A 38 -9.16 3.28 -27.46
C ILE A 38 -8.51 1.90 -27.27
N LYS A 39 -7.35 1.68 -27.92
CA LYS A 39 -6.50 0.48 -27.79
C LYS A 39 -5.62 0.54 -26.53
N SER A 40 -6.20 0.60 -25.34
CA SER A 40 -5.40 0.81 -24.12
C SER A 40 -5.62 -0.20 -22.98
N LEU A 41 -6.25 -1.34 -23.24
CA LEU A 41 -6.04 -2.56 -22.43
C LEU A 41 -4.75 -3.31 -22.87
N GLY A 42 -3.84 -2.60 -23.55
CA GLY A 42 -2.97 -3.12 -24.60
C GLY A 42 -2.31 -4.46 -24.32
N THR A 43 -1.63 -4.62 -23.18
CA THR A 43 -0.91 -5.85 -22.87
C THR A 43 -1.84 -6.96 -22.38
N LEU A 44 -2.75 -6.68 -21.44
CA LEU A 44 -3.64 -7.71 -20.88
C LEU A 44 -4.62 -8.24 -21.94
N GLN A 45 -5.21 -7.33 -22.73
CA GLN A 45 -6.08 -7.71 -23.85
C GLN A 45 -5.31 -8.49 -24.92
N ALA A 46 -4.10 -8.07 -25.30
CA ALA A 46 -3.31 -8.81 -26.29
C ALA A 46 -2.96 -10.24 -25.80
N ILE A 47 -2.65 -10.40 -24.51
CA ILE A 47 -2.39 -11.72 -23.90
C ILE A 47 -3.66 -12.58 -23.90
N TYR A 48 -4.82 -11.99 -23.61
CA TYR A 48 -6.12 -12.64 -23.68
C TYR A 48 -6.49 -13.05 -25.12
N ASP A 49 -6.37 -12.14 -26.09
CA ASP A 49 -6.67 -12.37 -27.51
C ASP A 49 -5.76 -13.44 -28.12
N ALA A 50 -4.50 -13.49 -27.66
CA ALA A 50 -3.55 -14.55 -28.00
C ALA A 50 -3.83 -15.89 -27.28
N GLN A 51 -4.95 -16.00 -26.55
CA GLN A 51 -5.40 -17.18 -25.82
C GLN A 51 -4.37 -17.72 -24.81
N ARG A 52 -3.56 -16.82 -24.22
CA ARG A 52 -2.57 -17.18 -23.20
C ARG A 52 -3.17 -17.25 -21.80
N ILE A 53 -4.28 -16.56 -21.59
CA ILE A 53 -5.09 -16.60 -20.36
C ILE A 53 -6.55 -16.86 -20.74
N GLU A 54 -7.31 -17.50 -19.85
CA GLU A 54 -8.74 -17.80 -20.09
C GLU A 54 -9.68 -16.68 -19.66
N VAL A 55 -9.22 -15.85 -18.74
CA VAL A 55 -9.95 -14.71 -18.17
C VAL A 55 -9.07 -13.47 -18.27
N MET A 56 -9.67 -12.37 -18.69
CA MET A 56 -9.01 -11.06 -18.72
C MET A 56 -8.96 -10.49 -17.29
N GLY A 57 -7.98 -10.96 -16.51
CA GLY A 57 -7.80 -10.54 -15.13
C GLY A 57 -6.36 -10.71 -14.67
N PHE A 58 -6.04 -10.11 -13.53
CA PHE A 58 -4.74 -10.26 -12.89
C PHE A 58 -4.83 -10.18 -11.37
N ALA A 59 -3.90 -10.86 -10.70
CA ALA A 59 -3.67 -10.72 -9.28
C ALA A 59 -2.48 -9.80 -9.01
N MET A 60 -2.54 -9.08 -7.89
CA MET A 60 -1.44 -8.28 -7.36
C MET A 60 -1.08 -8.77 -5.97
N TYR A 61 0.23 -8.89 -5.76
CA TYR A 61 0.84 -9.17 -4.48
C TYR A 61 2.02 -8.22 -4.31
N TYR A 62 1.93 -7.33 -3.33
CA TYR A 62 3.06 -6.54 -2.87
C TYR A 62 3.56 -7.19 -1.58
N ASP A 63 4.83 -7.59 -1.58
CA ASP A 63 5.45 -8.11 -0.35
C ASP A 63 5.75 -6.96 0.62
N ALA A 64 6.40 -7.27 1.74
CA ALA A 64 6.73 -6.32 2.79
C ALA A 64 7.65 -5.21 2.24
N TYR A 65 7.66 -4.04 2.86
CA TYR A 65 8.52 -2.92 2.42
C TYR A 65 10.00 -3.30 2.31
N GLU A 66 10.49 -4.14 3.23
CA GLU A 66 11.87 -4.66 3.22
C GLU A 66 12.11 -5.77 2.20
N ALA A 67 11.05 -6.41 1.71
CA ALA A 67 11.14 -7.41 0.66
C ALA A 67 11.04 -6.70 -0.69
N ASN A 68 12.16 -6.64 -1.42
CA ASN A 68 12.21 -6.07 -2.77
C ASN A 68 11.54 -6.98 -3.82
N SER A 69 10.34 -7.50 -3.51
CA SER A 69 9.59 -8.38 -4.39
C SER A 69 8.12 -7.97 -4.45
N SER A 70 7.60 -7.91 -5.66
CA SER A 70 6.19 -7.73 -5.96
C SER A 70 5.86 -8.60 -7.15
N GLN A 71 4.65 -9.14 -7.20
CA GLN A 71 4.23 -10.04 -8.24
C GLN A 71 2.89 -9.60 -8.82
N ILE A 72 2.83 -9.57 -10.15
CA ILE A 72 1.58 -9.49 -10.90
C ILE A 72 1.41 -10.81 -11.64
N THR A 73 0.28 -11.48 -11.44
CA THR A 73 -0.03 -12.76 -12.07
C THR A 73 -1.22 -12.60 -12.99
N LEU A 74 -1.05 -12.88 -14.29
CA LEU A 74 -2.09 -12.69 -15.30
C LEU A 74 -2.91 -13.97 -15.49
N GLY A 75 -4.25 -13.87 -15.45
CA GLY A 75 -5.16 -14.99 -15.69
C GLY A 75 -5.11 -16.12 -14.66
N ALA A 76 -4.43 -15.91 -13.54
CA ALA A 76 -4.20 -16.89 -12.50
C ALA A 76 -4.00 -16.19 -11.13
N VAL A 77 -4.17 -16.95 -10.05
CA VAL A 77 -3.89 -16.53 -8.68
C VAL A 77 -2.81 -17.41 -8.06
N ASP A 78 -2.06 -16.88 -7.11
CA ASP A 78 -1.06 -17.64 -6.35
C ASP A 78 -1.59 -17.89 -4.93
N THR A 79 -2.01 -19.13 -4.69
CA THR A 79 -2.66 -19.53 -3.43
C THR A 79 -1.71 -19.58 -2.23
N GLU A 80 -0.39 -19.54 -2.46
CA GLU A 80 0.58 -19.42 -1.37
C GLU A 80 0.72 -17.99 -0.86
N LYS A 81 0.29 -16.98 -1.62
CA LYS A 81 0.50 -15.56 -1.30
C LYS A 81 -0.61 -14.93 -0.45
N TYR A 82 -1.68 -15.65 -0.15
CA TYR A 82 -2.78 -15.13 0.66
C TYR A 82 -3.35 -16.15 1.66
N GLU A 83 -4.00 -15.62 2.70
CA GLU A 83 -4.78 -16.38 3.67
C GLU A 83 -6.21 -16.52 3.15
N ALA A 84 -6.74 -17.75 3.10
CA ALA A 84 -8.13 -17.99 2.75
C ALA A 84 -9.08 -17.55 3.91
N PRO A 85 -10.32 -17.12 3.61
CA PRO A 85 -10.94 -17.05 2.29
C PRO A 85 -10.53 -15.80 1.49
N ILE A 86 -10.65 -15.89 0.16
CA ILE A 86 -10.66 -14.72 -0.72
C ILE A 86 -12.10 -14.33 -1.02
N VAL A 87 -12.47 -13.10 -0.70
CA VAL A 87 -13.85 -12.63 -0.82
C VAL A 87 -14.02 -11.90 -2.14
N THR A 88 -15.07 -12.24 -2.88
CA THR A 88 -15.31 -11.73 -4.24
C THR A 88 -16.48 -10.75 -4.25
N TYR A 89 -16.23 -9.55 -4.72
CA TYR A 89 -17.21 -8.51 -4.98
C TYR A 89 -17.52 -8.48 -6.46
N THR A 90 -18.80 -8.55 -6.81
CA THR A 90 -19.24 -8.24 -8.17
C THR A 90 -19.64 -6.78 -8.20
N GLN A 91 -19.01 -6.00 -9.06
CA GLN A 91 -19.41 -4.62 -9.22
C GLN A 91 -20.83 -4.59 -9.83
N ARG A 92 -21.81 -4.15 -9.03
CA ARG A 92 -23.16 -3.90 -9.52
C ARG A 92 -23.15 -2.58 -10.28
N THR A 93 -23.60 -2.60 -11.52
CA THR A 93 -23.85 -1.39 -12.35
C THR A 93 -25.08 -0.60 -11.89
N GLN A 94 -25.63 -0.85 -10.69
CA GLN A 94 -26.84 -0.20 -10.21
C GLN A 94 -26.56 0.95 -9.23
N ARG A 95 -27.22 2.08 -9.51
CA ARG A 95 -27.35 3.26 -8.64
C ARG A 95 -28.23 2.92 -7.43
N GLU A 96 -27.71 2.15 -6.48
CA GLU A 96 -28.39 2.03 -5.18
C GLU A 96 -28.16 3.29 -4.32
N PRO A 97 -29.16 3.68 -3.51
CA PRO A 97 -29.09 4.85 -2.64
C PRO A 97 -27.94 4.70 -1.62
N ILE A 98 -27.24 5.81 -1.39
CA ILE A 98 -26.08 5.88 -0.49
C ILE A 98 -26.56 5.67 0.95
N VAL A 99 -26.19 4.55 1.56
CA VAL A 99 -26.30 4.31 3.00
C VAL A 99 -24.91 4.48 3.59
N PHE A 100 -24.76 5.39 4.57
CA PHE A 100 -23.48 5.82 5.14
C PHE A 100 -22.69 4.72 5.88
N GLU A 101 -23.27 3.53 6.10
CA GLU A 101 -22.57 2.36 6.66
C GLU A 101 -21.76 1.57 5.61
N ASN A 102 -21.72 2.02 4.35
CA ASN A 102 -20.94 1.42 3.28
C ASN A 102 -20.27 2.52 2.46
N LEU A 103 -19.14 3.03 2.94
CA LEU A 103 -18.30 3.93 2.15
C LEU A 103 -17.90 3.22 0.85
N ARG A 104 -18.12 3.88 -0.29
CA ARG A 104 -17.67 3.36 -1.57
C ARG A 104 -16.15 3.44 -1.60
N THR A 105 -15.50 2.30 -1.76
CA THR A 105 -14.04 2.23 -1.74
C THR A 105 -13.54 1.75 -3.09
N THR A 106 -12.52 2.42 -3.62
CA THR A 106 -11.83 2.03 -4.85
C THR A 106 -10.39 1.67 -4.52
N ILE A 107 -9.90 0.55 -5.06
CA ILE A 107 -8.49 0.17 -4.99
C ILE A 107 -7.78 0.81 -6.18
N VAL A 108 -6.75 1.61 -5.92
CA VAL A 108 -6.01 2.35 -6.95
C VAL A 108 -4.60 1.79 -7.07
N ILE A 109 -4.32 1.25 -8.26
CA ILE A 109 -3.02 0.65 -8.54
C ILE A 109 -2.01 1.75 -8.80
N GLY A 110 -0.91 1.73 -8.05
CA GLY A 110 0.20 2.68 -8.21
C GLY A 110 0.04 3.98 -7.44
N ASP A 111 -1.08 4.21 -6.75
CA ASP A 111 -1.17 5.32 -5.80
C ASP A 111 -0.30 5.01 -4.57
N SER A 112 0.63 5.89 -4.23
CA SER A 112 1.51 5.72 -3.08
C SER A 112 0.80 5.95 -1.74
N ASN A 113 -0.35 6.63 -1.75
CA ASN A 113 -1.08 6.99 -0.55
C ASN A 113 -2.41 6.22 -0.42
N ILE A 114 -2.95 6.18 0.80
CA ILE A 114 -4.38 5.95 1.01
C ILE A 114 -5.06 7.31 1.12
N ARG A 115 -6.12 7.53 0.34
CA ARG A 115 -6.88 8.78 0.38
C ARG A 115 -8.15 8.61 1.18
N PHE A 116 -8.29 9.41 2.22
CA PHE A 116 -9.44 9.42 3.13
C PHE A 116 -10.23 10.72 3.02
N PRO A 117 -11.54 10.71 3.39
CA PRO A 117 -12.24 11.94 3.72
C PRO A 117 -11.49 12.67 4.84
N ASP A 118 -11.47 13.99 4.81
CA ASP A 118 -10.64 14.79 5.73
C ASP A 118 -10.87 14.44 7.19
N SER A 119 -12.12 14.23 7.60
CA SER A 119 -12.45 13.85 8.98
C SER A 119 -11.77 12.56 9.44
N LEU A 120 -11.67 11.56 8.54
CA LEU A 120 -11.03 10.29 8.84
C LEU A 120 -9.51 10.42 8.79
N ARG A 121 -8.99 11.13 7.77
CA ARG A 121 -7.56 11.43 7.63
C ARG A 121 -7.00 12.09 8.89
N GLU A 122 -7.62 13.17 9.35
CA GLU A 122 -7.19 13.91 10.54
C GLU A 122 -7.25 13.04 11.81
N SER A 123 -8.25 12.16 11.92
CA SER A 123 -8.36 11.22 13.04
C SER A 123 -7.20 10.22 13.05
N VAL A 124 -6.82 9.70 11.87
CA VAL A 124 -5.69 8.78 11.73
C VAL A 124 -4.37 9.50 11.98
N LEU A 125 -4.15 10.68 11.40
CA LEU A 125 -2.95 11.48 11.60
C LEU A 125 -2.73 11.84 13.08
N LEU A 126 -3.79 12.22 13.78
CA LEU A 126 -3.75 12.47 15.22
C LEU A 126 -3.37 11.21 16.01
N ALA A 127 -3.95 10.05 15.67
CA ALA A 127 -3.63 8.78 16.31
C ALA A 127 -2.17 8.34 16.05
N LEU A 128 -1.61 8.70 14.89
CA LEU A 128 -0.21 8.48 14.54
C LEU A 128 0.75 9.49 15.20
N ASN A 129 0.24 10.51 15.89
CA ASN A 129 1.00 11.65 16.40
C ASN A 129 1.84 12.31 15.28
N ALA A 130 1.24 12.42 14.09
CA ALA A 130 1.87 13.01 12.93
C ALA A 130 1.91 14.54 13.02
N THR A 131 2.98 15.11 12.48
CA THR A 131 3.20 16.55 12.35
C THR A 131 3.29 16.92 10.88
N SER A 132 2.58 17.97 10.48
CA SER A 132 2.63 18.49 9.12
C SER A 132 3.95 19.20 8.83
N SER A 133 4.55 18.94 7.67
CA SER A 133 5.63 19.72 7.08
C SER A 133 5.26 20.03 5.62
N GLY A 134 4.83 21.27 5.35
CA GLY A 134 4.27 21.63 4.05
C GLY A 134 2.93 20.93 3.78
N LEU A 135 2.85 20.20 2.66
CA LEU A 135 1.68 19.40 2.27
C LEU A 135 1.75 17.94 2.76
N GLU A 136 2.88 17.56 3.37
CA GLU A 136 3.13 16.18 3.76
C GLU A 136 3.10 16.03 5.29
N TRP A 137 2.94 14.79 5.73
CA TRP A 137 2.82 14.44 7.13
C TRP A 137 3.95 13.50 7.54
N TYR A 138 4.57 13.82 8.67
CA TYR A 138 5.72 13.09 9.19
C TYR A 138 5.50 12.67 10.63
N VAL A 139 6.14 11.59 11.04
CA VAL A 139 6.22 11.13 12.42
C VAL A 139 7.68 11.00 12.85
N ASN A 140 7.94 11.01 14.16
CA ASN A 140 9.27 10.67 14.66
C ASN A 140 9.51 9.17 14.46
N CYS A 141 10.56 8.82 13.69
CA CYS A 141 10.89 7.43 13.35
C CYS A 141 11.09 6.51 14.58
N GLU A 142 11.68 7.01 15.66
CA GLU A 142 11.90 6.21 16.88
C GLU A 142 10.59 5.87 17.61
N THR A 143 9.58 6.74 17.47
CA THR A 143 8.25 6.53 18.04
C THR A 143 7.35 5.71 17.14
N ALA A 144 7.49 5.85 15.81
CA ALA A 144 6.69 5.15 14.81
C ALA A 144 6.76 3.62 14.97
N GLU A 145 7.97 3.09 15.19
CA GLU A 145 8.20 1.65 15.35
C GLU A 145 7.56 1.06 16.62
N LYS A 146 7.30 1.90 17.62
CA LYS A 146 6.74 1.52 18.93
C LYS A 146 5.25 1.84 19.05
N LEU A 147 4.67 2.46 18.02
CA LEU A 147 3.29 2.90 18.07
C LEU A 147 2.35 1.71 17.98
N ASN A 148 1.51 1.52 19.00
CA ASN A 148 0.45 0.53 18.99
C ASN A 148 -0.79 1.11 18.27
N PHE A 149 -0.70 1.18 16.94
CA PHE A 149 -1.79 1.65 16.08
C PHE A 149 -2.21 0.53 15.12
N SER A 150 -3.53 0.38 14.97
CA SER A 150 -4.16 -0.54 14.02
C SER A 150 -5.34 0.15 13.33
N LEU A 151 -5.47 -0.06 12.03
CA LEU A 151 -6.60 0.34 11.21
C LEU A 151 -7.18 -0.89 10.52
N ASP A 152 -8.37 -1.29 10.94
CA ASP A 152 -9.05 -2.48 10.45
C ASP A 152 -10.01 -2.15 9.31
N PHE A 153 -9.86 -2.87 8.19
CA PHE A 153 -10.79 -2.85 7.08
C PHE A 153 -11.61 -4.15 7.08
N GLU A 154 -12.86 -4.04 7.51
CA GLU A 154 -13.78 -5.17 7.55
C GLU A 154 -14.52 -5.33 6.22
N PHE A 155 -14.20 -6.41 5.53
CA PHE A 155 -14.82 -6.86 4.30
C PHE A 155 -15.96 -7.85 4.60
N ASP A 156 -16.83 -8.11 3.62
CA ASP A 156 -17.85 -9.15 3.72
C ASP A 156 -17.23 -10.52 4.05
N ASP A 157 -18.04 -11.45 4.56
CA ASP A 157 -17.59 -12.79 4.97
C ASP A 157 -16.46 -12.79 6.03
N HIS A 158 -16.41 -11.75 6.87
CA HIS A 158 -15.47 -11.60 8.00
C HIS A 158 -13.99 -11.55 7.60
N VAL A 159 -13.67 -11.17 6.36
CA VAL A 159 -12.28 -10.88 6.01
C VAL A 159 -11.90 -9.53 6.62
N ASN A 160 -10.94 -9.53 7.55
CA ASN A 160 -10.37 -8.31 8.10
C ASN A 160 -8.96 -8.10 7.54
N ILE A 161 -8.71 -6.93 6.98
CA ILE A 161 -7.38 -6.47 6.57
C ILE A 161 -6.95 -5.39 7.55
N THR A 162 -6.01 -5.72 8.43
CA THR A 162 -5.47 -4.79 9.43
C THR A 162 -4.20 -4.14 8.90
N LEU A 163 -4.17 -2.81 8.88
CA LEU A 163 -2.96 -2.02 8.68
C LEU A 163 -2.43 -1.58 10.04
N THR A 164 -1.12 -1.57 10.18
CA THR A 164 -0.41 -1.07 11.35
C THR A 164 0.31 0.24 11.02
N ALA A 165 0.91 0.87 12.03
CA ALA A 165 1.78 2.03 11.83
C ALA A 165 2.87 1.77 10.77
N LYS A 166 3.43 0.55 10.74
CA LYS A 166 4.50 0.16 9.81
C LYS A 166 4.04 0.09 8.35
N ASP A 167 2.76 -0.09 8.12
CA ASP A 167 2.20 -0.17 6.76
C ASP A 167 1.88 1.23 6.21
N LEU A 168 1.63 2.20 7.10
CA LEU A 168 1.29 3.58 6.75
C LEU A 168 2.47 4.55 6.80
N ILE A 169 3.62 4.13 7.35
CA ILE A 169 4.78 4.99 7.58
C ILE A 169 6.01 4.42 6.87
N GLY A 170 6.62 5.23 6.02
CA GLY A 170 7.87 4.90 5.32
C GLY A 170 8.99 5.85 5.68
N ARG A 171 10.22 5.33 5.69
CA ARG A 171 11.42 6.17 5.76
C ARG A 171 11.65 6.81 4.40
N VAL A 172 11.79 8.13 4.38
CA VAL A 172 12.10 8.91 3.17
C VAL A 172 13.29 9.81 3.47
N GLU A 173 14.16 9.99 2.47
CA GLU A 173 15.22 10.99 2.56
C GLU A 173 14.62 12.37 2.34
N GLU A 174 14.55 13.17 3.41
CA GLU A 174 14.07 14.55 3.32
C GLU A 174 15.28 15.47 3.16
N ARG A 175 15.30 16.22 2.05
CA ARG A 175 16.29 17.26 1.83
C ARG A 175 15.82 18.56 2.47
N VAL A 176 16.11 18.75 3.76
CA VAL A 176 15.86 20.02 4.44
C VAL A 176 17.11 20.90 4.36
N GLY A 177 17.24 21.62 3.25
CA GLY A 177 18.40 22.51 3.00
C GLY A 177 19.65 21.73 2.60
N ALA A 178 20.75 21.91 3.34
CA ALA A 178 22.04 21.23 3.08
C ALA A 178 22.24 19.94 3.89
N GLN A 179 21.28 19.60 4.75
CA GLN A 179 21.34 18.42 5.60
C GLN A 179 20.28 17.42 5.13
N GLU A 180 20.73 16.20 4.84
CA GLU A 180 19.86 15.07 4.52
C GLU A 180 19.51 14.40 5.86
N ASP A 181 18.30 14.63 6.35
CA ASP A 181 17.78 13.94 7.53
C ASP A 181 16.76 12.89 7.06
N LEU A 182 16.82 11.70 7.67
CA LEU A 182 15.85 10.63 7.39
C LEU A 182 14.54 10.95 8.10
N GLY A 183 13.51 11.32 7.33
CA GLY A 183 12.15 11.51 7.81
C GLY A 183 11.35 10.22 7.75
N CYS A 184 10.34 10.09 8.62
CA CYS A 184 9.33 9.04 8.49
C CYS A 184 8.02 9.65 8.01
N LYS A 185 7.76 9.54 6.70
CA LYS A 185 6.57 10.07 6.03
C LYS A 185 5.38 9.15 6.25
N VAL A 186 4.22 9.75 6.45
CA VAL A 186 2.92 9.06 6.51
C VAL A 186 2.29 9.05 5.12
N PHE A 187 1.95 7.86 4.61
CA PHE A 187 1.36 7.65 3.28
C PHE A 187 -0.17 7.79 3.28
N LEU A 188 -0.65 8.95 3.75
CA LEU A 188 -2.06 9.30 3.79
C LEU A 188 -2.28 10.63 3.10
N ASP A 189 -3.34 10.70 2.31
CA ASP A 189 -3.70 11.90 1.57
C ASP A 189 -5.18 12.24 1.75
N THR A 190 -5.55 13.48 1.40
CA THR A 190 -6.94 13.92 1.39
C THR A 190 -7.62 13.57 0.07
N LEU A 191 -8.94 13.41 0.13
CA LEU A 191 -9.81 13.46 -1.04
C LEU A 191 -10.14 14.90 -1.46
N GLU A 192 -10.02 15.85 -0.53
CA GLU A 192 -10.55 17.22 -0.62
C GLU A 192 -9.47 18.25 -0.96
N ASP A 193 -8.69 18.03 -1.99
CA ASP A 193 -7.80 19.03 -2.62
C ASP A 193 -7.26 18.31 -3.86
N ASP A 194 -7.58 18.75 -5.08
CA ASP A 194 -6.62 19.52 -5.91
C ASP A 194 -7.31 20.49 -6.88
N GLY A 195 -8.60 20.79 -6.64
CA GLY A 195 -9.45 21.43 -7.67
C GLY A 195 -9.77 20.51 -8.85
N GLU A 196 -9.41 19.24 -8.76
CA GLU A 196 -9.82 18.20 -9.71
C GLU A 196 -11.29 17.83 -9.44
N PHE A 197 -12.09 17.80 -10.51
CA PHE A 197 -13.52 17.55 -10.42
C PHE A 197 -13.76 16.12 -9.92
N ILE A 198 -14.11 15.97 -8.64
CA ILE A 198 -14.56 14.71 -8.08
C ILE A 198 -15.89 14.36 -8.76
N PRO A 199 -15.97 13.29 -9.57
CA PRO A 199 -17.22 12.93 -10.24
C PRO A 199 -18.31 12.66 -9.19
N GLU A 200 -19.58 12.94 -9.51
CA GLU A 200 -20.72 12.76 -8.58
C GLU A 200 -20.86 11.34 -8.01
N ASN A 201 -20.14 10.37 -8.56
CA ASN A 201 -20.11 9.00 -8.09
C ASN A 201 -18.82 8.59 -7.36
N ALA A 202 -17.86 9.50 -7.17
CA ALA A 202 -16.53 9.18 -6.68
C ALA A 202 -16.53 8.30 -5.42
N ALA A 203 -15.46 7.52 -5.29
CA ALA A 203 -15.23 6.73 -4.10
C ALA A 203 -15.10 7.66 -2.90
N ALA A 204 -15.68 7.25 -1.78
CA ALA A 204 -15.47 7.88 -0.49
C ALA A 204 -14.08 7.56 0.09
N MET A 205 -13.31 6.66 -0.56
CA MET A 205 -11.98 6.27 -0.13
C MET A 205 -11.21 5.63 -1.29
N TYR A 206 -9.93 5.95 -1.42
CA TYR A 206 -9.01 5.28 -2.37
C TYR A 206 -7.92 4.53 -1.62
N LEU A 207 -7.81 3.23 -1.89
CA LEU A 207 -6.82 2.34 -1.29
C LEU A 207 -5.64 2.14 -2.23
N GLY A 208 -4.50 2.77 -1.91
CA GLY A 208 -3.26 2.64 -2.65
C GLY A 208 -2.33 1.53 -2.14
N ILE A 209 -1.04 1.71 -2.40
CA ILE A 209 0.05 0.77 -2.08
C ILE A 209 0.08 0.34 -0.61
N PRO A 210 -0.09 1.22 0.40
CA PRO A 210 -0.08 0.80 1.80
C PRO A 210 -1.11 -0.30 2.11
N PHE A 211 -2.31 -0.20 1.54
CA PHE A 211 -3.33 -1.24 1.64
C PHE A 211 -2.97 -2.48 0.81
N MET A 212 -2.53 -2.29 -0.44
CA MET A 212 -2.18 -3.42 -1.33
C MET A 212 -0.98 -4.24 -0.86
N ARG A 213 -0.16 -3.73 0.07
CA ARG A 213 0.89 -4.51 0.72
C ARG A 213 0.32 -5.54 1.68
N VAL A 214 -0.70 -5.21 2.45
CA VAL A 214 -1.32 -6.16 3.40
C VAL A 214 -2.48 -6.97 2.79
N ALA A 215 -2.91 -6.63 1.57
CA ALA A 215 -3.99 -7.28 0.86
C ALA A 215 -3.52 -7.95 -0.44
N TYR A 216 -4.01 -9.16 -0.71
CA TYR A 216 -3.92 -9.81 -2.00
C TYR A 216 -5.16 -9.48 -2.82
N VAL A 217 -4.98 -8.88 -4.01
CA VAL A 217 -6.10 -8.37 -4.81
C VAL A 217 -6.13 -9.07 -6.17
N TRP A 218 -7.29 -9.61 -6.54
CA TRP A 218 -7.58 -10.14 -7.87
C TRP A 218 -8.60 -9.25 -8.58
N VAL A 219 -8.30 -8.84 -9.81
CA VAL A 219 -9.19 -8.03 -10.66
C VAL A 219 -9.58 -8.85 -11.89
N ASP A 220 -10.88 -9.05 -12.09
CA ASP A 220 -11.47 -9.77 -13.21
C ASP A 220 -12.33 -8.81 -14.04
N TYR A 221 -11.80 -8.34 -15.16
CA TYR A 221 -12.51 -7.42 -16.05
C TYR A 221 -13.62 -8.12 -16.85
N GLN A 222 -13.51 -9.42 -17.05
CA GLN A 222 -14.49 -10.17 -17.85
C GLN A 222 -15.76 -10.44 -17.05
N ASN A 223 -15.62 -10.77 -15.77
CA ASN A 223 -16.75 -11.05 -14.88
C ASN A 223 -17.15 -9.84 -14.01
N ASN A 224 -16.48 -8.70 -14.19
CA ASN A 224 -16.68 -7.48 -13.39
C ASN A 224 -16.56 -7.75 -11.88
N GLN A 225 -15.52 -8.51 -11.52
CA GLN A 225 -15.29 -8.97 -10.16
C GLN A 225 -13.97 -8.43 -9.61
N THR A 226 -13.96 -8.14 -8.32
CA THR A 226 -12.75 -7.82 -7.57
C THR A 226 -12.73 -8.67 -6.34
N SER A 227 -11.62 -9.36 -6.09
CA SER A 227 -11.51 -10.23 -4.93
C SER A 227 -10.35 -9.81 -4.05
N VAL A 228 -10.56 -9.90 -2.74
CA VAL A 228 -9.59 -9.43 -1.74
C VAL A 228 -9.41 -10.51 -0.68
N ALA A 229 -8.17 -10.75 -0.32
CA ALA A 229 -7.76 -11.61 0.80
C ALA A 229 -6.62 -10.94 1.57
N LYS A 230 -6.32 -11.45 2.76
CA LYS A 230 -5.13 -11.01 3.51
C LYS A 230 -3.88 -11.58 2.86
N ALA A 231 -2.91 -10.71 2.55
CA ALA A 231 -1.65 -11.13 1.97
C ALA A 231 -0.76 -11.82 3.02
N LYS A 232 -0.10 -12.91 2.63
CA LYS A 232 0.97 -13.52 3.42
C LYS A 232 2.29 -12.89 3.02
N GLN A 233 2.91 -12.16 3.95
CA GLN A 233 4.20 -11.52 3.72
C GLN A 233 5.34 -12.54 3.72
N ARG A 234 6.44 -12.21 3.01
CA ARG A 234 7.70 -12.98 2.99
C ARG A 234 7.53 -14.43 2.56
N VAL A 235 6.57 -14.70 1.69
CA VAL A 235 6.35 -16.06 1.16
C VAL A 235 7.24 -16.27 -0.06
N ALA A 236 8.18 -17.20 0.04
CA ALA A 236 9.01 -17.62 -1.10
C ALA A 236 8.29 -18.65 -2.00
N ASN A 237 7.42 -19.47 -1.43
CA ASN A 237 6.67 -20.49 -2.16
C ASN A 237 5.66 -19.85 -3.14
N SER A 238 5.26 -20.63 -4.14
CA SER A 238 4.28 -20.23 -5.14
C SER A 238 3.45 -21.44 -5.56
N ASN A 239 2.14 -21.29 -5.60
CA ASN A 239 1.20 -22.27 -6.14
C ASN A 239 0.18 -21.55 -7.02
N ILE A 240 0.53 -21.42 -8.30
CA ILE A 240 -0.25 -20.70 -9.31
C ILE A 240 -1.41 -21.57 -9.80
N VAL A 241 -2.63 -21.12 -9.51
CA VAL A 241 -3.89 -21.71 -9.96
C VAL A 241 -4.46 -20.85 -11.07
N LYS A 242 -4.64 -21.44 -12.26
CA LYS A 242 -5.24 -20.78 -13.42
C LYS A 242 -6.71 -20.47 -13.16
N ILE A 243 -7.13 -19.24 -13.43
CA ILE A 243 -8.55 -18.87 -13.34
C ILE A 243 -9.26 -19.27 -14.63
N GLU A 244 -10.33 -20.04 -14.47
CA GLU A 244 -11.19 -20.49 -15.56
C GLU A 244 -12.22 -19.41 -15.93
N LYS A 245 -12.84 -19.54 -17.11
CA LYS A 245 -13.87 -18.61 -17.61
C LYS A 245 -15.00 -18.27 -16.63
N GLY A 246 -15.29 -19.14 -15.67
CA GLY A 246 -16.31 -18.90 -14.64
C GLY A 246 -15.91 -17.89 -13.55
N GLY A 247 -14.69 -17.36 -13.60
CA GLY A 247 -14.14 -16.46 -12.59
C GLY A 247 -13.58 -17.20 -11.37
N ILE A 248 -12.96 -16.43 -10.48
CA ILE A 248 -12.21 -16.98 -9.34
C ILE A 248 -13.05 -17.84 -8.41
N LYS A 249 -14.30 -17.44 -8.15
CA LYS A 249 -15.21 -18.21 -7.28
C LYS A 249 -15.45 -19.61 -7.83
N ALA A 250 -15.77 -19.72 -9.12
CA ALA A 250 -16.01 -21.01 -9.77
C ALA A 250 -14.75 -21.89 -9.81
N THR A 251 -13.57 -21.30 -10.00
CA THR A 251 -12.29 -22.03 -10.00
C THR A 251 -11.97 -22.58 -8.62
N LEU A 252 -11.97 -21.73 -7.59
CA LEU A 252 -11.57 -22.14 -6.24
C LEU A 252 -12.60 -23.05 -5.56
N GLU A 253 -13.88 -22.95 -5.90
CA GLU A 253 -14.90 -23.90 -5.42
C GLU A 253 -14.68 -25.29 -6.01
N LYS A 254 -14.35 -25.42 -7.30
CA LYS A 254 -14.08 -26.72 -7.95
C LYS A 254 -12.88 -27.44 -7.33
N ASP A 255 -11.80 -26.70 -7.06
CA ASP A 255 -10.59 -27.28 -6.47
C ASP A 255 -10.85 -27.81 -5.04
N ASN A 256 -11.79 -27.20 -4.31
CA ASN A 256 -12.22 -27.68 -3.00
C ASN A 256 -13.16 -28.90 -3.05
N VAL A 257 -13.74 -29.25 -4.21
CA VAL A 257 -14.54 -30.48 -4.37
C VAL A 257 -13.65 -31.74 -4.46
N GLY A 258 -12.32 -31.58 -4.57
CA GLY A 258 -11.34 -32.68 -4.57
C GLY A 258 -10.60 -32.93 -3.26
N ARG A 259 -10.57 -31.96 -2.32
CA ARG A 259 -10.16 -32.21 -0.93
C ARG A 259 -11.39 -32.72 -0.19
N GLY A 260 -11.61 -34.04 -0.27
CA GLY A 260 -12.47 -34.73 0.67
C GLY A 260 -12.10 -34.36 2.12
N PRO A 261 -12.99 -34.63 3.10
CA PRO A 261 -12.71 -34.37 4.50
C PRO A 261 -11.31 -34.92 4.78
N ILE A 262 -10.42 -34.05 5.25
CA ILE A 262 -9.11 -34.45 5.75
C ILE A 262 -9.41 -35.58 6.71
N GLY A 263 -9.08 -36.80 6.29
CA GLY A 263 -9.26 -37.98 7.10
C GLY A 263 -8.57 -37.69 8.41
N ASN A 264 -9.31 -37.86 9.50
CA ASN A 264 -8.74 -38.17 10.80
C ASN A 264 -7.57 -39.11 10.53
N GLY A 265 -6.35 -38.60 10.72
CA GLY A 265 -5.21 -39.48 10.90
C GLY A 265 -5.60 -40.39 12.04
N THR A 266 -5.79 -41.65 11.72
CA THR A 266 -5.78 -42.75 12.67
C THR A 266 -4.43 -42.65 13.37
N GLU A 267 -4.43 -42.00 14.52
CA GLU A 267 -3.37 -42.10 15.50
C GLU A 267 -3.36 -43.56 15.93
N GLU A 268 -2.33 -44.29 15.48
CA GLU A 268 -2.03 -45.63 15.98
C GLU A 268 -1.83 -45.52 17.50
N GLU A 269 -2.82 -45.99 18.22
CA GLU A 269 -2.83 -46.25 19.66
C GLU A 269 -1.64 -47.17 20.03
N PRO A 270 -0.64 -46.71 20.81
CA PRO A 270 0.20 -47.63 21.56
C PRO A 270 -0.58 -48.17 22.76
N PRO A 271 -0.37 -49.43 23.17
CA PRO A 271 -1.22 -50.09 24.14
C PRO A 271 -1.04 -49.49 25.54
N SER A 272 -2.17 -49.07 26.11
CA SER A 272 -2.55 -49.19 27.53
C SER A 272 -1.42 -49.47 28.51
N GLU A 273 -0.98 -48.45 29.24
CA GLU A 273 -0.38 -48.62 30.56
C GLU A 273 -1.17 -47.82 31.60
N VAL A 274 -1.81 -48.59 32.48
CA VAL A 274 -2.58 -48.18 33.65
C VAL A 274 -1.62 -47.62 34.69
N SER A 275 -1.90 -46.45 35.27
CA SER A 275 -1.61 -46.11 36.68
C SER A 275 -2.19 -44.74 37.10
N ASP A 276 -3.17 -44.83 38.00
CA ASP A 276 -3.39 -44.07 39.24
C ASP A 276 -3.40 -42.52 39.31
N GLU A 277 -4.57 -42.04 39.78
CA GLU A 277 -4.79 -41.08 40.87
C GLU A 277 -3.88 -39.84 41.01
N HIS A 278 -4.44 -38.66 40.72
CA HIS A 278 -4.44 -37.53 41.68
C HIS A 278 -5.45 -36.42 41.29
N GLU A 279 -6.50 -36.26 42.11
CA GLU A 279 -7.12 -34.97 42.42
C GLU A 279 -6.12 -34.12 43.25
N PRO A 280 -6.12 -32.77 43.17
CA PRO A 280 -7.06 -31.99 44.00
C PRO A 280 -7.58 -30.65 43.43
N GLU A 281 -8.81 -30.37 43.82
CA GLU A 281 -9.36 -29.14 44.43
C GLU A 281 -8.99 -27.74 43.92
N ASP A 282 -10.05 -27.02 43.52
CA ASP A 282 -10.45 -25.65 43.87
C ASP A 282 -9.38 -24.60 44.22
N GLU A 283 -9.43 -23.43 43.55
CA GLU A 283 -9.50 -22.17 44.30
C GLU A 283 -10.09 -20.99 43.51
N ASN A 284 -11.17 -20.46 44.09
CA ASN A 284 -11.82 -19.19 43.78
C ASN A 284 -10.88 -18.00 43.95
N ASN A 285 -10.83 -17.07 42.99
CA ASN A 285 -10.42 -15.69 43.25
C ASN A 285 -11.36 -14.67 42.60
N LYS A 286 -12.28 -14.15 43.43
CA LYS A 286 -13.10 -12.96 43.17
C LYS A 286 -12.28 -11.71 43.46
N LEU A 287 -12.13 -10.84 42.46
CA LEU A 287 -11.54 -9.51 42.63
C LEU A 287 -12.61 -8.52 43.13
N PRO A 288 -12.32 -7.69 44.16
CA PRO A 288 -13.27 -6.70 44.68
C PRO A 288 -13.35 -5.48 43.76
N ILE A 289 -14.47 -5.33 43.04
CA ILE A 289 -14.87 -4.11 42.34
C ILE A 289 -15.62 -3.23 43.35
N ALA A 290 -14.91 -2.35 44.05
CA ALA A 290 -15.51 -1.25 44.79
C ALA A 290 -14.44 -0.21 45.16
N ALA A 291 -14.26 0.84 44.34
CA ALA A 291 -13.80 2.19 44.76
C ALA A 291 -13.41 3.10 43.57
N ILE A 292 -14.27 3.33 42.58
CA ILE A 292 -14.09 4.46 41.64
C ILE A 292 -15.45 5.09 41.34
N ALA A 293 -16.03 5.75 42.35
CA ALA A 293 -17.21 6.58 42.17
C ALA A 293 -17.15 7.74 43.19
N GLY A 294 -16.45 8.82 42.86
CA GLY A 294 -16.45 10.01 43.73
C GLY A 294 -15.38 11.07 43.51
N GLY A 295 -14.84 11.28 42.31
CA GLY A 295 -13.70 12.20 42.13
C GLY A 295 -13.72 13.15 40.92
N LEU A 296 -14.77 13.19 40.10
CA LEU A 296 -14.67 13.85 38.79
C LEU A 296 -14.93 15.37 38.78
N VAL A 297 -15.54 15.94 39.82
CA VAL A 297 -15.97 17.36 39.77
C VAL A 297 -14.90 18.33 40.29
N GLY A 298 -13.90 17.87 41.04
CA GLY A 298 -12.83 18.72 41.58
C GLY A 298 -11.60 18.92 40.68
N GLY A 299 -11.35 18.00 39.73
CA GLY A 299 -10.12 18.01 38.92
C GLY A 299 -10.09 19.05 37.80
N ILE A 300 -11.26 19.41 37.25
CA ILE A 300 -11.35 20.29 36.08
C ILE A 300 -10.94 21.73 36.44
N ALA A 301 -11.25 22.19 37.65
CA ALA A 301 -10.89 23.54 38.09
C ALA A 301 -9.36 23.73 38.22
N VAL A 302 -8.65 22.70 38.69
CA VAL A 302 -7.19 22.77 38.88
C VAL A 302 -6.46 22.72 37.54
N LEU A 303 -6.90 21.87 36.60
CA LEU A 303 -6.32 21.80 35.25
C LEU A 303 -6.55 23.09 34.45
N GLY A 304 -7.70 23.75 34.61
CA GLY A 304 -7.98 25.04 33.98
C GLY A 304 -7.01 26.16 34.41
N VAL A 305 -6.68 26.22 35.71
CA VAL A 305 -5.73 27.22 36.22
C VAL A 305 -4.30 26.96 35.74
N ILE A 306 -3.87 25.69 35.69
CA ILE A 306 -2.54 25.32 35.20
C ILE A 306 -2.41 25.62 33.69
N GLY A 307 -3.44 25.28 32.89
CA GLY A 307 -3.47 25.59 31.46
C GLY A 307 -3.41 27.09 31.18
N TYR A 308 -4.13 27.91 31.96
CA TYR A 308 -4.12 29.36 31.82
C TYR A 308 -2.73 29.97 32.14
N LEU A 309 -2.04 29.49 33.17
CA LEU A 309 -0.70 29.97 33.52
C LEU A 309 0.34 29.63 32.44
N LEU A 310 0.28 28.42 31.86
CA LEU A 310 1.16 28.02 30.76
C LEU A 310 0.92 28.88 29.51
N PHE A 311 -0.33 29.18 29.18
CA PHE A 311 -0.69 30.02 28.03
C PHE A 311 -0.15 31.45 28.14
N VAL A 312 -0.27 32.07 29.32
CA VAL A 312 0.25 33.43 29.57
C VAL A 312 1.78 33.46 29.48
N TRP A 313 2.46 32.42 29.98
CA TRP A 313 3.92 32.32 29.90
C TRP A 313 4.41 32.18 28.46
N TRP A 314 3.71 31.39 27.64
CA TRP A 314 4.02 31.22 26.23
C TRP A 314 3.82 32.49 25.41
N LYS A 315 2.75 33.23 25.69
CA LYS A 315 2.48 34.51 25.03
C LYS A 315 3.57 35.55 25.31
N LYS A 316 4.13 35.56 26.53
CA LYS A 316 5.21 36.48 26.92
C LYS A 316 6.55 36.15 26.24
N LYS A 317 6.81 34.87 25.93
CA LYS A 317 8.07 34.43 25.30
C LYS A 317 8.16 34.76 23.80
N ARG A 318 7.03 34.91 23.10
CA ARG A 318 7.00 35.23 21.65
C ARG A 318 7.35 36.69 21.31
N GLN A 319 7.48 37.59 22.29
CA GLN A 319 7.79 39.00 22.04
C GLN A 319 9.30 39.34 22.03
N GLN A 320 10.18 38.34 22.06
CA GLN A 320 11.64 38.55 22.04
C GLN A 320 12.33 37.69 20.96
N LEU A 321 11.89 37.78 19.70
CA LEU A 321 12.72 37.30 18.60
C LEU A 321 13.74 38.40 18.22
N PRO A 322 15.05 38.13 18.28
CA PRO A 322 16.07 39.05 17.80
C PRO A 322 15.96 39.27 16.28
N GLU A 323 16.05 40.53 15.85
CA GLU A 323 16.17 40.91 14.44
C GLU A 323 17.45 40.30 13.84
N ILE A 324 17.30 39.49 12.79
CA ILE A 324 18.42 38.89 12.06
C ILE A 324 18.94 39.95 11.07
N PRO A 325 20.24 40.28 11.07
CA PRO A 325 20.81 41.24 10.13
C PRO A 325 20.81 40.68 8.70
N PRO A 326 20.68 41.55 7.67
CA PRO A 326 20.63 41.14 6.27
C PRO A 326 21.97 40.55 5.81
N VAL A 327 21.90 39.40 5.12
CA VAL A 327 23.06 38.73 4.53
C VAL A 327 23.48 39.44 3.24
N PRO A 328 24.79 39.70 3.02
CA PRO A 328 25.26 40.30 1.77
C PRO A 328 25.23 39.28 0.62
N MET A 329 24.58 39.65 -0.49
CA MET A 329 24.66 38.91 -1.75
C MET A 329 26.02 39.13 -2.42
N GLY A 330 26.71 38.05 -2.74
CA GLY A 330 27.78 38.06 -3.75
C GLY A 330 28.83 37.00 -3.54
N GLN A 331 28.67 35.83 -4.16
CA GLN A 331 29.79 34.99 -4.59
C GLN A 331 29.33 34.05 -5.73
N GLN A 332 29.96 34.22 -6.89
CA GLN A 332 29.82 33.36 -8.07
C GLN A 332 30.43 31.99 -7.79
N LEU A 333 29.68 30.93 -8.13
CA LEU A 333 30.12 29.54 -8.03
C LEU A 333 31.07 29.19 -9.22
N PRO A 334 32.17 28.45 -9.01
CA PRO A 334 33.05 28.01 -10.09
C PRO A 334 32.45 26.87 -10.92
N GLU A 335 32.64 26.95 -12.23
CA GLU A 335 32.24 25.97 -13.24
C GLU A 335 33.10 24.70 -13.15
N ILE A 336 32.46 23.52 -13.00
CA ILE A 336 33.12 22.22 -12.90
C ILE A 336 33.18 21.57 -14.30
N PRO A 337 34.34 21.11 -14.78
CA PRO A 337 34.46 20.45 -16.08
C PRO A 337 33.87 19.02 -16.08
N PRO A 338 33.36 18.55 -17.23
CA PRO A 338 32.73 17.23 -17.34
C PRO A 338 33.74 16.08 -17.26
N VAL A 339 33.35 15.02 -16.56
CA VAL A 339 34.10 13.77 -16.38
C VAL A 339 33.87 12.84 -17.60
N PRO A 340 34.90 12.14 -18.12
CA PRO A 340 34.72 11.17 -19.20
C PRO A 340 34.04 9.89 -18.68
N MET A 341 33.03 9.39 -19.40
CA MET A 341 32.45 8.08 -19.14
C MET A 341 33.28 6.99 -19.83
N GLU A 342 33.67 5.98 -19.05
CA GLU A 342 34.41 4.80 -19.49
C GLU A 342 33.40 3.64 -19.67
N GLU A 343 33.38 3.05 -20.86
CA GLU A 343 32.56 1.88 -21.21
C GLU A 343 33.08 0.63 -20.47
N LEU A 344 32.22 -0.01 -19.66
CA LEU A 344 32.39 -1.41 -19.28
C LEU A 344 31.18 -2.21 -19.77
N GLY A 345 31.46 -3.16 -20.68
CA GLY A 345 30.47 -3.93 -21.39
C GLY A 345 29.94 -5.16 -20.67
N GLY A 346 28.92 -5.74 -21.32
CA GLY A 346 28.67 -7.17 -21.35
C GLY A 346 27.55 -7.67 -20.46
N HIS A 347 26.29 -7.56 -20.91
CA HIS A 347 25.28 -8.61 -20.81
C HIS A 347 24.19 -8.37 -21.88
N GLU A 348 23.78 -9.45 -22.56
CA GLU A 348 22.89 -9.45 -23.73
C GLU A 348 21.61 -8.64 -23.52
N LYS A 349 21.40 -7.67 -24.42
CA LYS A 349 20.20 -6.86 -24.54
C LYS A 349 19.59 -7.15 -25.91
N PHE A 350 18.30 -7.52 -25.95
CA PHE A 350 17.53 -7.52 -27.18
C PHE A 350 17.42 -6.07 -27.67
N GLU A 351 18.12 -5.78 -28.77
CA GLU A 351 18.15 -4.48 -29.41
C GLU A 351 16.97 -4.36 -30.38
N LEU A 352 16.06 -3.43 -30.10
CA LEU A 352 15.06 -2.95 -31.05
C LEU A 352 15.69 -1.82 -31.85
N ASP A 353 15.69 -1.99 -33.17
CA ASP A 353 16.27 -1.11 -34.19
C ASP A 353 15.80 0.36 -34.07
N PRO A 354 16.68 1.35 -33.80
CA PRO A 354 16.30 2.74 -33.61
C PRO A 354 16.51 3.53 -34.90
N GLY A 355 15.79 3.17 -35.95
CA GLY A 355 15.72 4.00 -37.14
C GLY A 355 14.57 4.99 -37.04
N HIS A 356 14.66 6.08 -36.26
CA HIS A 356 13.90 7.34 -36.50
C HIS A 356 14.50 8.55 -35.76
N LYS A 357 14.59 9.67 -36.48
CA LYS A 357 15.32 10.89 -36.14
C LYS A 357 14.76 11.60 -34.91
N ARG A 358 15.64 11.90 -33.96
CA ARG A 358 15.40 12.71 -32.75
C ARG A 358 15.17 14.17 -33.16
N SER A 359 13.97 14.69 -32.89
CA SER A 359 13.71 16.13 -32.89
C SER A 359 13.84 16.59 -31.43
N GLU A 360 14.76 17.53 -31.18
CA GLU A 360 14.96 18.12 -29.86
C GLU A 360 13.76 19.03 -29.52
N LEU A 361 13.15 18.83 -28.35
CA LEU A 361 12.18 19.74 -27.75
C LEU A 361 12.75 20.30 -26.44
N PRO A 362 12.32 21.51 -26.02
CA PRO A 362 12.97 22.27 -24.96
C PRO A 362 12.63 21.72 -23.57
N ASP A 363 13.63 21.84 -22.70
CA ASP A 363 13.61 21.52 -21.29
C ASP A 363 12.62 22.42 -20.54
N VAL A 364 11.51 21.84 -20.05
CA VAL A 364 10.53 22.52 -19.18
C VAL A 364 10.30 21.63 -17.96
N GLY A 365 10.85 22.09 -16.83
CA GLY A 365 10.58 21.73 -15.43
C GLY A 365 9.90 20.39 -15.16
N GLN A 366 10.70 19.34 -14.93
CA GLN A 366 10.25 18.14 -14.22
C GLN A 366 10.35 18.37 -12.70
N GLU A 367 9.19 18.42 -12.05
CA GLU A 367 9.08 18.18 -10.61
C GLU A 367 9.46 16.72 -10.30
N GLY A 368 10.21 16.54 -9.21
CA GLY A 368 10.98 15.34 -8.93
C GLY A 368 10.12 14.12 -8.57
N TYR A 369 10.26 13.06 -9.34
CA TYR A 369 9.89 11.72 -8.88
C TYR A 369 10.90 11.27 -7.82
N HIS A 370 10.47 11.20 -6.57
CA HIS A 370 11.28 10.64 -5.49
C HIS A 370 11.41 9.13 -5.69
N ARG A 371 12.65 8.67 -5.85
CA ARG A 371 13.00 7.25 -5.91
C ARG A 371 13.11 6.76 -4.47
N GLU A 372 12.18 5.90 -4.06
CA GLU A 372 12.32 5.17 -2.79
C GLU A 372 13.57 4.28 -2.86
N LEU A 373 14.46 4.42 -1.87
CA LEU A 373 15.65 3.60 -1.79
C LEU A 373 15.30 2.20 -1.27
N PRO A 374 15.94 1.14 -1.79
CA PRO A 374 15.89 -0.16 -1.15
C PRO A 374 16.45 -0.03 0.28
N ALA A 375 15.85 -0.72 1.24
CA ALA A 375 16.35 -0.74 2.61
C ALA A 375 17.82 -1.20 2.63
N ASP A 376 18.72 -0.32 3.07
CA ASP A 376 20.11 -0.67 3.29
C ASP A 376 20.19 -1.73 4.40
N TYR A 377 20.50 -2.96 3.99
CA TYR A 377 20.93 -4.01 4.90
C TYR A 377 22.35 -4.42 4.52
N GLU A 378 23.29 -4.16 5.44
CA GLU A 378 24.54 -4.91 5.49
C GLU A 378 24.20 -6.38 5.77
N GLN A 379 24.38 -7.24 4.77
CA GLN A 379 24.38 -8.69 4.98
C GLN A 379 25.47 -9.06 6.00
N PRO A 380 25.20 -9.90 7.00
CA PRO A 380 26.27 -10.54 7.74
C PRO A 380 27.09 -11.39 6.78
N ARG A 381 28.36 -11.04 6.57
CA ARG A 381 29.31 -11.93 5.91
C ARG A 381 29.46 -13.18 6.78
N GLU A 382 28.98 -14.32 6.30
CA GLU A 382 29.34 -15.60 6.88
C GLU A 382 30.87 -15.77 6.79
N LEU A 383 31.51 -15.91 7.96
CA LEU A 383 32.92 -16.29 8.05
C LEU A 383 33.04 -17.76 7.63
N PRO A 384 34.01 -18.13 6.77
CA PRO A 384 34.24 -19.53 6.42
C PRO A 384 34.61 -20.33 7.66
N GLY A 385 33.88 -21.43 7.87
CA GLY A 385 34.02 -22.33 9.01
C GLY A 385 35.44 -22.88 9.17
N GLN A 386 35.92 -22.86 10.41
CA GLN A 386 37.10 -23.62 10.80
C GLN A 386 36.80 -25.13 10.76
N PRO A 387 37.69 -25.97 10.22
CA PRO A 387 37.52 -27.41 10.29
C PRO A 387 37.68 -27.90 11.73
N THR A 388 36.71 -28.68 12.18
CA THR A 388 36.75 -29.43 13.44
C THR A 388 37.85 -30.49 13.39
N LEU A 389 38.71 -30.47 14.42
CA LEU A 389 39.80 -31.40 14.67
C LEU A 389 39.24 -32.77 15.13
N ALA A 390 38.75 -33.57 14.19
CA ALA A 390 38.29 -34.94 14.44
C ALA A 390 38.70 -35.90 13.32
N GLU A 391 39.93 -35.76 12.82
CA GLU A 391 40.63 -36.81 12.06
C GLU A 391 42.13 -36.67 12.36
N LEU A 392 42.56 -37.25 13.49
CA LEU A 392 43.94 -37.63 13.78
C LEU A 392 43.93 -38.44 15.08
N THR A 393 43.48 -39.69 15.01
CA THR A 393 44.03 -40.84 15.75
C THR A 393 43.50 -42.15 15.20
#